data_AF-V9ERI0-F1
#
_entry.id   AF-V9ERI0-F1
#
_cell.length_a   1.000
_cell.length_b   1.000
_cell.length_c   1.000
_cell.angle_alpha   90.00
_cell.angle_beta   90.00
_cell.angle_gamma   90.00
#
_symmetry.space_group_name_H-M   'P 1'
#
loop_
_entity.id
_entity.type
_entity.pdbx_description
1 polymer ?
#
loop_
_entity_poly.entity_id
_entity_poly.type
_entity_poly.pdbx_seq_one_letter_code
_entity_poly.pdbx_strand_id
1 'polypeptide(L)'
;MPTTTKWTTVYSDMAREDSQLLMEDMKVFIIVKSQLVPCVVCALTKPHKMRYQLLRYSSETCKAAAPYDACPWKGKVLTCQGLNRTLVKEPQKVKLTPRLKDYGREMVTQGLKPSRIRNGMARRFGLTESELPTLRQVQWFVSSYSKKNLHRNDDYDQILSQIDQLAYVGLTTKRLLLNAARDPETFVFHMDATFKLNQVGYPVIVCGISDKCRSFNLMTLFITSQRLEDIYVTVLTELRRIFASVSGGRQLVVKFVMADAEAAQQNAVVRVFGADCEFVYWMCFYHVMAKIHEKLKSVPDRLPGDGGRLLYDLHFAASQDVYDEQVNTILTSRSDEEQM
;
A
#
# COMPACT_ATOMS: atom_id res chain seq x y z
N MET A 1 26.59 11.03 -24.05
CA MET A 1 27.96 10.60 -23.72
C MET A 1 27.95 9.09 -23.48
N PRO A 2 28.93 8.30 -23.95
CA PRO A 2 28.95 6.87 -23.68
C PRO A 2 29.09 6.65 -22.16
N THR A 3 28.22 5.81 -21.60
CA THR A 3 28.17 5.49 -20.17
C THR A 3 29.44 4.77 -19.75
N THR A 4 30.28 5.43 -18.95
CA THR A 4 31.51 4.84 -18.40
C THR A 4 31.16 3.86 -17.28
N THR A 5 30.94 2.57 -17.62
CA THR A 5 30.77 1.52 -16.62
C THR A 5 32.03 1.41 -15.76
N LYS A 6 31.89 1.59 -14.44
CA LYS A 6 32.96 1.32 -13.47
C LYS A 6 33.06 -0.18 -13.23
N TRP A 7 34.27 -0.72 -13.30
CA TRP A 7 34.57 -2.15 -13.22
C TRP A 7 35.36 -2.46 -11.96
N THR A 8 34.99 -3.52 -11.26
CA THR A 8 35.75 -4.09 -10.15
C THR A 8 36.42 -5.39 -10.61
N THR A 9 37.69 -5.58 -10.26
CA THR A 9 38.39 -6.84 -10.51
C THR A 9 37.80 -7.93 -9.61
N VAL A 10 37.39 -9.04 -10.20
CA VAL A 10 36.92 -10.22 -9.46
C VAL A 10 38.08 -11.20 -9.31
N TYR A 11 38.84 -11.42 -10.38
CA TYR A 11 40.03 -12.27 -10.38
C TYR A 11 41.13 -11.65 -11.22
N SER A 12 42.37 -11.81 -10.78
CA SER A 12 43.57 -11.41 -11.49
C SER A 12 44.55 -12.56 -11.61
N ASP A 13 45.29 -12.58 -12.70
CA ASP A 13 46.46 -13.43 -12.88
C ASP A 13 46.19 -14.94 -12.96
N MET A 14 45.00 -15.32 -13.41
CA MET A 14 44.63 -16.72 -13.59
C MET A 14 45.16 -17.27 -14.92
N ALA A 15 45.56 -18.54 -14.94
CA ALA A 15 45.79 -19.26 -16.20
C ALA A 15 44.49 -19.29 -17.02
N ARG A 16 44.62 -19.33 -18.35
CA ARG A 16 43.45 -19.27 -19.24
C ARG A 16 42.51 -20.45 -19.01
N GLU A 17 43.06 -21.63 -18.80
CA GLU A 17 42.34 -22.89 -18.63
C GLU A 17 41.51 -22.86 -17.34
N ASP A 18 42.10 -22.44 -16.23
CA ASP A 18 41.41 -22.23 -14.95
C ASP A 18 40.33 -21.14 -15.07
N SER A 19 40.62 -20.08 -15.83
CA SER A 19 39.65 -19.03 -16.08
C SER A 19 38.49 -19.52 -16.94
N GLN A 20 38.69 -20.48 -17.84
CA GLN A 20 37.61 -21.06 -18.64
C GLN A 20 36.70 -21.94 -17.80
N LEU A 21 37.27 -22.82 -16.95
CA LEU A 21 36.50 -23.66 -16.02
C LEU A 21 35.66 -22.82 -15.05
N LEU A 22 36.26 -21.76 -14.48
CA LEU A 22 35.54 -20.85 -13.59
C LEU A 22 34.40 -20.11 -14.33
N MET A 23 34.63 -19.74 -15.59
CA MET A 23 33.62 -19.08 -16.41
C MET A 23 32.50 -20.06 -16.81
N GLU A 24 32.79 -21.33 -17.03
CA GLU A 24 31.79 -22.39 -17.26
C GLU A 24 30.90 -22.62 -16.04
N ASP A 25 31.46 -22.51 -14.83
CA ASP A 25 30.73 -22.59 -13.56
C ASP A 25 29.93 -21.30 -13.25
N MET A 26 30.27 -20.19 -13.92
CA MET A 26 29.49 -18.96 -13.89
C MET A 26 28.33 -18.99 -14.90
N LYS A 27 27.19 -18.47 -14.46
CA LYS A 27 26.08 -17.89 -15.25
C LYS A 27 26.28 -17.88 -16.79
N VAL A 28 25.52 -18.72 -17.53
CA VAL A 28 25.46 -18.78 -19.02
C VAL A 28 25.55 -17.39 -19.67
N PHE A 29 26.55 -17.16 -20.54
CA PHE A 29 26.83 -15.86 -21.14
C PHE A 29 27.18 -15.94 -22.64
N ILE A 30 27.03 -14.81 -23.34
CA ILE A 30 27.51 -14.61 -24.71
C ILE A 30 28.61 -13.54 -24.75
N ILE A 31 29.56 -13.69 -25.68
CA ILE A 31 30.58 -12.68 -25.97
C ILE A 31 30.00 -11.69 -26.99
N VAL A 32 29.74 -10.46 -26.56
CA VAL A 32 29.15 -9.41 -27.43
C VAL A 32 30.19 -8.53 -28.09
N LYS A 33 31.44 -8.57 -27.60
CA LYS A 33 32.57 -7.86 -28.19
C LYS A 33 33.84 -8.65 -27.92
N SER A 34 34.68 -8.83 -28.94
CA SER A 34 35.98 -9.49 -28.86
C SER A 34 36.95 -8.74 -29.76
N GLN A 35 37.99 -8.13 -29.20
CA GLN A 35 38.97 -7.35 -29.96
C GLN A 35 40.37 -7.47 -29.36
N LEU A 36 41.40 -7.27 -30.18
CA LEU A 36 42.77 -7.20 -29.70
C LEU A 36 43.15 -5.75 -29.39
N VAL A 37 43.69 -5.51 -28.20
CA VAL A 37 44.17 -4.20 -27.73
C VAL A 37 45.57 -4.35 -27.15
N PRO A 38 46.38 -3.27 -27.00
CA PRO A 38 47.67 -3.35 -26.31
C PRO A 38 47.54 -3.94 -24.90
N CYS A 39 48.45 -4.84 -24.49
CA CYS A 39 48.41 -5.39 -23.12
C CYS A 39 48.63 -4.27 -22.10
N VAL A 40 47.66 -4.10 -21.21
CA VAL A 40 47.78 -3.25 -20.01
C VAL A 40 47.69 -4.07 -18.71
N VAL A 41 47.58 -5.39 -18.84
CA VAL A 41 47.40 -6.34 -17.72
C VAL A 41 48.74 -6.82 -17.17
N CYS A 42 49.79 -6.77 -17.99
CA CYS A 42 51.03 -7.49 -17.77
C CYS A 42 52.22 -6.55 -17.97
N ALA A 43 53.27 -6.72 -17.16
CA ALA A 43 54.45 -5.84 -17.15
C ALA A 43 55.59 -6.29 -18.09
N LEU A 44 55.28 -7.05 -19.15
CA LEU A 44 56.30 -7.49 -20.10
C LEU A 44 56.89 -6.29 -20.84
N THR A 45 58.22 -6.28 -20.97
CA THR A 45 58.98 -5.21 -21.64
C THR A 45 58.75 -5.15 -23.14
N LYS A 46 58.31 -6.26 -23.76
CA LYS A 46 57.99 -6.31 -25.19
C LYS A 46 56.51 -5.94 -25.44
N PRO A 47 56.22 -4.99 -26.35
CA PRO A 47 54.84 -4.70 -26.76
C PRO A 47 54.15 -5.95 -27.31
N HIS A 48 52.95 -6.21 -26.83
CA HIS A 48 52.13 -7.32 -27.32
C HIS A 48 50.66 -7.04 -27.05
N LYS A 49 49.80 -7.92 -27.58
CA LYS A 49 48.35 -7.74 -27.56
C LYS A 49 47.70 -8.53 -26.42
N MET A 50 46.58 -8.03 -25.94
CA MET A 50 45.63 -8.74 -25.09
C MET A 50 44.27 -8.80 -25.79
N ARG A 51 43.55 -9.88 -25.57
CA ARG A 51 42.18 -10.05 -26.03
C ARG A 51 41.24 -9.42 -25.01
N TYR A 52 40.50 -8.41 -25.45
CA TYR A 52 39.46 -7.73 -24.71
C TYR A 52 38.11 -8.33 -25.09
N GLN A 53 37.38 -8.87 -24.13
CA GLN A 53 36.05 -9.42 -24.31
C GLN A 53 35.03 -8.78 -23.38
N LEU A 54 33.87 -8.40 -23.93
CA LEU A 54 32.68 -8.03 -23.15
C LEU A 54 31.67 -9.16 -23.23
N LEU A 55 31.14 -9.51 -22.06
CA LEU A 55 30.18 -10.58 -21.87
C LEU A 55 28.82 -10.00 -21.50
N ARG A 56 27.75 -10.66 -21.94
CA ARG A 56 26.39 -10.43 -21.45
C ARG A 56 25.79 -11.74 -21.01
N TYR A 57 25.00 -11.69 -19.94
CA TYR A 57 24.28 -12.86 -19.45
C TYR A 57 23.23 -13.31 -20.47
N SER A 58 23.11 -14.63 -20.69
CA SER A 58 22.27 -15.25 -21.71
C SER A 58 21.55 -16.50 -21.17
N SER A 59 20.84 -16.36 -20.05
CA SER A 59 19.96 -17.42 -19.53
C SER A 59 18.53 -17.27 -20.07
N GLU A 60 17.90 -18.38 -20.45
CA GLU A 60 16.47 -18.42 -20.80
C GLU A 60 15.58 -17.96 -19.65
N THR A 61 15.97 -18.26 -18.41
CA THR A 61 15.28 -17.79 -17.19
C THR A 61 15.30 -16.26 -17.11
N CYS A 62 16.39 -15.61 -17.53
CA CYS A 62 16.48 -14.15 -17.54
C CYS A 62 15.65 -13.53 -18.67
N LYS A 63 15.58 -14.18 -19.83
CA LYS A 63 14.68 -13.78 -20.92
C LYS A 63 13.21 -13.93 -20.53
N ALA A 64 12.84 -14.98 -19.80
CA ALA A 64 11.48 -15.20 -19.33
C ALA A 64 11.05 -14.18 -18.25
N ALA A 65 11.96 -13.81 -17.34
CA ALA A 65 11.67 -12.86 -16.27
C ALA A 65 11.57 -11.39 -16.76
N ALA A 66 12.25 -11.04 -17.86
CA ALA A 66 12.21 -9.70 -18.44
C ALA A 66 12.33 -9.78 -19.99
N PRO A 67 11.25 -10.15 -20.70
CA PRO A 67 11.31 -10.44 -22.14
C PRO A 67 11.64 -9.24 -23.02
N TYR A 68 11.41 -8.02 -22.52
CA TYR A 68 11.62 -6.78 -23.26
C TYR A 68 12.88 -6.00 -22.81
N ASP A 69 13.53 -6.41 -21.72
CA ASP A 69 14.72 -5.74 -21.18
C ASP A 69 15.98 -6.61 -21.30
N ALA A 70 17.09 -5.99 -21.71
CA ALA A 70 18.38 -6.68 -21.70
C ALA A 70 18.82 -6.94 -20.26
N CYS A 71 19.34 -8.15 -19.98
CA CYS A 71 19.88 -8.47 -18.66
C CYS A 71 20.94 -7.42 -18.25
N PRO A 72 20.83 -6.83 -17.04
CA PRO A 72 21.74 -5.77 -16.60
C PRO A 72 23.15 -6.27 -16.28
N TRP A 73 23.36 -7.58 -16.13
CA TRP A 73 24.69 -8.12 -15.87
C TRP A 73 25.57 -8.05 -17.13
N LYS A 74 26.77 -7.50 -16.94
CA LYS A 74 27.82 -7.44 -17.95
C LYS A 74 29.08 -8.04 -17.33
N GLY A 75 29.92 -8.67 -18.13
CA GLY A 75 31.24 -9.13 -17.71
C GLY A 75 32.31 -8.53 -18.61
N LYS A 76 33.54 -8.41 -18.10
CA LYS A 76 34.70 -8.02 -18.90
C LYS A 76 35.85 -8.97 -18.62
N VAL A 77 36.35 -9.61 -19.67
CA VAL A 77 37.48 -10.53 -19.61
C VAL A 77 38.62 -9.98 -20.44
N LEU A 78 39.82 -9.97 -19.87
CA LEU A 78 41.03 -9.47 -20.49
C LEU A 78 42.09 -10.58 -20.45
N THR A 79 42.47 -11.13 -21.61
CA THR A 79 43.43 -12.24 -21.69
C THR A 79 44.71 -11.82 -22.42
N CYS A 80 45.84 -11.81 -21.72
CA CYS A 80 47.16 -11.55 -22.29
C CYS A 80 47.53 -12.65 -23.30
N GLN A 81 47.93 -12.29 -24.53
CA GLN A 81 48.33 -13.28 -25.54
C GLN A 81 49.75 -13.80 -25.35
N GLY A 82 50.61 -13.09 -24.60
CA GLY A 82 52.00 -13.50 -24.36
C GLY A 82 52.14 -14.50 -23.22
N LEU A 83 51.43 -14.28 -22.11
CA LEU A 83 51.52 -15.11 -20.90
C LEU A 83 50.29 -16.00 -20.67
N ASN A 84 49.29 -15.93 -21.55
CA ASN A 84 48.02 -16.65 -21.42
C ASN A 84 47.31 -16.43 -20.07
N ARG A 85 47.50 -15.24 -19.47
CA ARG A 85 46.92 -14.84 -18.18
C ARG A 85 45.65 -14.01 -18.35
N THR A 86 44.64 -14.30 -17.55
CA THR A 86 43.30 -13.70 -17.64
C THR A 86 42.98 -12.82 -16.42
N LEU A 87 42.32 -11.69 -16.69
CA LEU A 87 41.77 -10.77 -15.69
C LEU A 87 40.26 -10.64 -15.94
N VAL A 88 39.45 -10.99 -14.93
CA VAL A 88 37.98 -10.96 -15.00
C VAL A 88 37.47 -9.81 -14.15
N LYS A 89 36.58 -9.00 -14.71
CA LYS A 89 35.95 -7.86 -14.05
C LYS A 89 34.43 -7.88 -14.19
N GLU A 90 33.77 -7.39 -13.14
CA GLU A 90 32.32 -7.19 -13.10
C GLU A 90 31.97 -5.71 -12.86
N PRO A 91 30.75 -5.26 -13.21
CA PRO A 91 30.25 -3.94 -12.89
C PRO A 91 30.26 -3.71 -11.39
N GLN A 92 30.78 -2.56 -10.98
CA GLN A 92 30.78 -2.18 -9.58
C GLN A 92 29.33 -2.02 -9.08
N LYS A 93 28.95 -2.77 -8.04
CA LYS A 93 27.63 -2.59 -7.39
C LYS A 93 27.56 -1.21 -6.75
N VAL A 94 26.54 -0.44 -7.13
CA VAL A 94 26.20 0.84 -6.47
C VAL A 94 25.90 0.57 -5.00
N LYS A 95 26.59 1.27 -4.09
CA LYS A 95 26.34 1.18 -2.64
C LYS A 95 25.41 2.31 -2.21
N LEU A 96 24.50 2.03 -1.27
CA LEU A 96 23.77 3.10 -0.57
C LEU A 96 24.76 3.89 0.28
N THR A 97 25.07 5.11 -0.15
CA THR A 97 25.94 6.02 0.61
C THR A 97 25.24 6.51 1.88
N PRO A 98 25.98 7.00 2.90
CA PRO A 98 25.38 7.55 4.11
C PRO A 98 24.32 8.62 3.81
N ARG A 99 24.62 9.59 2.93
CA ARG A 99 23.67 10.63 2.53
C ARG A 99 22.37 10.09 1.91
N LEU A 100 22.46 9.03 1.09
CA LEU A 100 21.27 8.37 0.54
C LEU A 100 20.49 7.63 1.62
N LYS A 101 21.17 7.02 2.58
CA LYS A 101 20.50 6.41 3.74
C LYS A 101 19.80 7.46 4.59
N ASP A 102 20.39 8.63 4.81
CA ASP A 102 19.82 9.71 5.62
C ASP A 102 18.51 10.22 5.00
N TYR A 103 18.55 10.53 3.69
CA TYR A 103 17.36 10.86 2.93
C TYR A 103 16.32 9.73 2.96
N GLY A 104 16.77 8.49 2.79
CA GLY A 104 15.90 7.32 2.89
C GLY A 104 15.17 7.26 4.23
N ARG A 105 15.88 7.46 5.36
CA ARG A 105 15.26 7.51 6.69
C ARG A 105 14.20 8.60 6.80
N GLU A 106 14.54 9.82 6.37
CA GLU A 106 13.62 10.96 6.38
C GLU A 106 12.31 10.66 5.62
N MET A 107 12.44 10.15 4.40
CA MET A 107 11.29 9.87 3.54
C MET A 107 10.44 8.69 4.03
N VAL A 108 11.06 7.66 4.62
CA VAL A 108 10.32 6.53 5.20
C VAL A 108 9.52 6.97 6.42
N THR A 109 10.08 7.84 7.27
CA THR A 109 9.34 8.41 8.41
C THR A 109 8.10 9.18 7.94
N GLN A 110 8.14 9.78 6.75
CA GLN A 110 6.99 10.44 6.11
C GLN A 110 6.02 9.47 5.39
N GLY A 111 6.27 8.15 5.43
CA GLY A 111 5.39 7.14 4.84
C GLY A 111 5.54 6.95 3.33
N LEU A 112 6.61 7.46 2.71
CA LEU A 112 6.82 7.30 1.26
C LEU A 112 7.19 5.87 0.88
N LYS A 113 6.63 5.38 -0.24
CA LYS A 113 6.93 4.04 -0.78
C LYS A 113 8.37 3.96 -1.33
N PRO A 114 9.05 2.80 -1.27
CA PRO A 114 10.44 2.64 -1.73
C PRO A 114 10.72 3.11 -3.17
N SER A 115 9.77 2.93 -4.10
CA SER A 115 9.90 3.42 -5.47
C SER A 115 9.92 4.94 -5.55
N ARG A 116 9.07 5.61 -4.77
CA ARG A 116 9.03 7.08 -4.65
C ARG A 116 10.30 7.61 -3.99
N ILE A 117 10.82 6.90 -2.98
CA ILE A 117 12.09 7.24 -2.33
C ILE A 117 13.24 7.15 -3.34
N ARG A 118 13.35 6.04 -4.09
CA ARG A 118 14.39 5.88 -5.14
C ARG A 118 14.32 6.99 -6.18
N ASN A 119 13.13 7.29 -6.70
CA ASN A 119 12.96 8.36 -7.70
C ASN A 119 13.24 9.75 -7.10
N GLY A 120 12.93 9.93 -5.81
CA GLY A 120 13.31 11.12 -5.05
C GLY A 120 14.82 11.26 -4.89
N MET A 121 15.56 10.16 -4.66
CA MET A 121 17.03 10.17 -4.62
C MET A 121 17.62 10.64 -5.95
N ALA A 122 17.07 10.18 -7.08
CA ALA A 122 17.48 10.62 -8.41
C ALA A 122 17.41 12.14 -8.54
N ARG A 123 16.25 12.72 -8.18
CA ARG A 123 15.99 14.16 -8.30
C ARG A 123 16.78 14.99 -7.29
N ARG A 124 16.81 14.58 -6.02
CA ARG A 124 17.43 15.36 -4.93
C ARG A 124 18.96 15.40 -5.03
N PHE A 125 19.58 14.33 -5.54
CA PHE A 125 21.04 14.21 -5.61
C PHE A 125 21.60 14.23 -7.04
N GLY A 126 20.76 14.47 -8.05
CA GLY A 126 21.17 14.54 -9.46
C GLY A 126 21.82 13.25 -9.98
N LEU A 127 21.38 12.09 -9.49
CA LEU A 127 22.00 10.80 -9.83
C LEU A 127 21.55 10.30 -11.20
N THR A 128 22.52 9.79 -11.97
CA THR A 128 22.22 9.05 -13.20
C THR A 128 21.71 7.64 -12.91
N GLU A 129 21.08 6.98 -13.89
CA GLU A 129 20.55 5.61 -13.71
C GLU A 129 21.63 4.60 -13.29
N SER A 130 22.87 4.77 -13.75
CA SER A 130 24.02 3.95 -13.36
C SER A 130 24.53 4.19 -11.94
N GLU A 131 24.18 5.32 -11.33
CA GLU A 131 24.58 5.73 -9.98
C GLU A 131 23.44 5.55 -8.97
N LEU A 132 22.22 5.35 -9.47
CA LEU A 132 21.05 5.09 -8.66
C LEU A 132 21.13 3.69 -8.03
N PRO A 133 20.89 3.58 -6.72
CA PRO A 133 20.65 2.29 -6.13
C PRO A 133 19.49 1.57 -6.82
N THR A 134 19.62 0.25 -6.92
CA THR A 134 18.51 -0.58 -7.41
C THR A 134 17.31 -0.45 -6.49
N LEU A 135 16.10 -0.62 -7.03
CA LEU A 135 14.88 -0.61 -6.23
C LEU A 135 14.95 -1.63 -5.08
N ARG A 136 15.50 -2.82 -5.35
CA ARG A 136 15.69 -3.88 -4.37
C ARG A 136 16.57 -3.45 -3.18
N GLN A 137 17.66 -2.71 -3.44
CA GLN A 137 18.52 -2.19 -2.38
C GLN A 137 17.80 -1.15 -1.51
N VAL A 138 17.01 -0.27 -2.12
CA VAL A 138 16.19 0.71 -1.38
C VAL A 138 15.12 0.00 -0.57
N GLN A 139 14.39 -0.96 -1.16
CA GLN A 139 13.39 -1.78 -0.46
C GLN A 139 13.96 -2.48 0.78
N TRP A 140 15.11 -3.15 0.62
CA TRP A 140 15.79 -3.81 1.74
C TRP A 140 16.18 -2.85 2.85
N PHE A 141 16.76 -1.70 2.50
CA PHE A 141 17.14 -0.68 3.45
C PHE A 141 15.93 -0.10 4.20
N VAL A 142 14.89 0.28 3.46
CA VAL A 142 13.64 0.84 4.00
C VAL A 142 12.97 -0.16 4.93
N SER A 143 12.86 -1.42 4.53
CA SER A 143 12.27 -2.48 5.35
C SER A 143 13.05 -2.70 6.64
N SER A 144 14.38 -2.83 6.55
CA SER A 144 15.24 -2.98 7.72
C SER A 144 15.15 -1.80 8.68
N TYR A 145 15.15 -0.57 8.16
CA TYR A 145 15.03 0.65 8.96
C TYR A 145 13.67 0.75 9.65
N SER A 146 12.59 0.46 8.92
CA SER A 146 11.21 0.53 9.42
C SER A 146 10.99 -0.44 10.58
N LYS A 147 11.43 -1.70 10.42
CA LYS A 147 11.33 -2.74 11.47
C LYS A 147 12.09 -2.33 12.73
N LYS A 148 13.31 -1.82 12.57
CA LYS A 148 14.19 -1.48 13.70
C LYS A 148 13.82 -0.18 14.43
N ASN A 149 13.35 0.84 13.71
CA ASN A 149 13.30 2.22 14.25
C ASN A 149 11.93 2.89 14.19
N LEU A 150 10.99 2.37 13.39
CA LEU A 150 9.64 2.95 13.27
C LEU A 150 8.58 2.09 13.95
N HIS A 151 9.02 1.11 14.76
CA HIS A 151 8.15 0.12 15.39
C HIS A 151 7.17 -0.55 14.41
N ARG A 152 7.50 -0.57 13.10
CA ARG A 152 6.84 -1.41 12.11
C ARG A 152 7.31 -2.86 12.25
N ASN A 153 7.18 -3.37 13.48
CA ASN A 153 7.13 -4.78 13.82
C ASN A 153 5.68 -5.28 13.72
N ASP A 154 4.89 -4.60 12.89
CA ASP A 154 3.53 -4.98 12.56
C ASP A 154 3.52 -6.48 12.35
N ASP A 155 2.56 -7.15 12.98
CA ASP A 155 2.13 -8.52 12.66
C ASP A 155 1.62 -8.59 11.22
N TYR A 156 2.11 -7.76 10.30
CA TYR A 156 1.66 -7.56 8.94
C TYR A 156 1.59 -8.88 8.18
N ASP A 157 2.65 -9.67 8.20
CA ASP A 157 2.66 -10.97 7.53
C ASP A 157 1.65 -11.94 8.18
N GLN A 158 1.46 -11.85 9.50
CA GLN A 158 0.49 -12.66 10.25
C GLN A 158 -0.96 -12.21 10.02
N ILE A 159 -1.24 -10.91 10.06
CA ILE A 159 -2.53 -10.27 9.80
C ILE A 159 -2.91 -10.51 8.34
N LEU A 160 -1.97 -10.38 7.40
CA LEU A 160 -2.22 -10.75 6.01
C LEU A 160 -2.57 -12.24 5.88
N SER A 161 -1.77 -13.12 6.49
CA SER A 161 -2.06 -14.55 6.48
C SER A 161 -3.43 -14.86 7.12
N GLN A 162 -3.82 -14.13 8.16
CA GLN A 162 -5.13 -14.27 8.79
C GLN A 162 -6.24 -13.73 7.90
N ILE A 163 -6.06 -12.60 7.22
CA ILE A 163 -7.06 -12.08 6.26
C ILE A 163 -7.22 -13.06 5.09
N ASP A 164 -6.13 -13.62 4.58
CA ASP A 164 -6.17 -14.62 3.51
C ASP A 164 -6.88 -15.92 3.95
N GLN A 165 -6.74 -16.32 5.21
CA GLN A 165 -7.34 -17.54 5.76
C GLN A 165 -8.78 -17.34 6.26
N LEU A 166 -9.06 -16.22 6.93
CA LEU A 166 -10.29 -15.97 7.70
C LEU A 166 -11.18 -14.89 7.08
N ALA A 167 -10.74 -14.24 6.00
CA ALA A 167 -11.36 -13.09 5.34
C ALA A 167 -11.42 -11.79 6.18
N TYR A 168 -11.10 -11.84 7.48
CA TYR A 168 -11.05 -10.65 8.34
C TYR A 168 -10.17 -10.84 9.59
N VAL A 169 -9.81 -9.72 10.23
CA VAL A 169 -9.13 -9.63 11.53
C VAL A 169 -9.79 -8.53 12.36
N GLY A 170 -10.12 -8.81 13.62
CA GLY A 170 -10.71 -7.86 14.56
C GLY A 170 -9.71 -7.35 15.60
N LEU A 171 -9.76 -6.06 15.91
CA LEU A 171 -8.91 -5.37 16.89
C LEU A 171 -9.79 -4.62 17.90
N THR A 172 -9.71 -5.01 19.17
CA THR A 172 -10.48 -4.40 20.24
C THR A 172 -9.80 -4.61 21.60
N THR A 173 -10.31 -3.96 22.64
CA THR A 173 -9.96 -4.25 24.04
C THR A 173 -11.23 -4.41 24.86
N LYS A 174 -11.13 -5.14 25.98
CA LYS A 174 -12.25 -5.31 26.91
C LYS A 174 -12.86 -3.97 27.33
N ARG A 175 -12.04 -2.94 27.56
CA ARG A 175 -12.50 -1.60 27.94
C ARG A 175 -13.33 -0.94 26.84
N LEU A 176 -12.90 -1.05 25.58
CA LEU A 176 -13.62 -0.45 24.44
C LEU A 176 -15.00 -1.10 24.26
N LEU A 177 -15.09 -2.42 24.35
CA LEU A 177 -16.36 -3.14 24.25
C LEU A 177 -17.31 -2.78 25.39
N LEU A 178 -16.80 -2.74 26.63
CA LEU A 178 -17.62 -2.46 27.81
C LEU A 178 -18.22 -1.04 27.85
N ASN A 179 -17.77 -0.13 26.99
CA ASN A 179 -18.45 1.17 26.82
C ASN A 179 -19.92 1.00 26.37
N ALA A 180 -20.23 -0.08 25.63
CA ALA A 180 -21.59 -0.40 25.21
C ALA A 180 -22.37 -1.27 26.22
N ALA A 181 -21.77 -1.64 27.36
CA ALA A 181 -22.43 -2.42 28.41
C ALA A 181 -23.32 -1.56 29.31
N ARG A 182 -24.25 -0.84 28.68
CA ARG A 182 -25.22 0.08 29.29
C ARG A 182 -26.53 0.04 28.51
N ASP A 183 -27.52 0.77 29.00
CA ASP A 183 -28.83 0.88 28.36
C ASP A 183 -28.71 1.31 26.87
N PRO A 184 -29.27 0.54 25.91
CA PRO A 184 -29.18 0.82 24.48
C PRO A 184 -29.84 2.15 24.06
N GLU A 185 -30.74 2.72 24.87
CA GLU A 185 -31.31 4.05 24.60
C GLU A 185 -30.33 5.20 24.90
N THR A 186 -29.20 4.90 25.53
CA THR A 186 -28.21 5.92 25.94
C THR A 186 -27.11 6.16 24.91
N PHE A 187 -27.11 5.42 23.80
CA PHE A 187 -26.10 5.55 22.76
C PHE A 187 -26.62 5.24 21.36
N VAL A 188 -25.89 5.72 20.36
CA VAL A 188 -26.05 5.34 18.95
C VAL A 188 -24.91 4.43 18.57
N PHE A 189 -25.20 3.24 18.04
CA PHE A 189 -24.20 2.35 17.47
C PHE A 189 -23.84 2.82 16.06
N HIS A 190 -22.55 2.96 15.79
CA HIS A 190 -22.03 3.40 14.51
C HIS A 190 -21.24 2.28 13.86
N MET A 191 -21.41 2.15 12.56
CA MET A 191 -20.64 1.25 11.71
C MET A 191 -20.31 1.94 10.40
N ASP A 192 -19.04 1.98 10.03
CA ASP A 192 -18.60 2.57 8.76
C ASP A 192 -17.42 1.80 8.16
N ALA A 193 -17.36 1.68 6.84
CA ALA A 193 -16.29 0.99 6.12
C ALA A 193 -15.39 1.99 5.38
N THR A 194 -14.14 2.09 5.80
CA THR A 194 -13.15 3.04 5.24
C THR A 194 -11.89 2.36 4.73
N PHE A 195 -11.38 2.85 3.59
CA PHE A 195 -10.14 2.37 2.97
C PHE A 195 -8.89 3.13 3.44
N LYS A 196 -9.08 4.27 4.12
CA LYS A 196 -8.00 5.23 4.38
C LYS A 196 -7.13 4.89 5.60
N LEU A 197 -7.50 3.85 6.35
CA LEU A 197 -6.86 3.53 7.62
C LEU A 197 -5.74 2.49 7.50
N ASN A 198 -5.48 1.93 6.30
CA ASN A 198 -4.34 1.02 6.10
C ASN A 198 -3.56 1.31 4.81
N GLN A 199 -2.30 0.86 4.78
CA GLN A 199 -1.37 1.11 3.65
C GLN A 199 -1.58 0.18 2.45
N VAL A 200 -2.37 -0.88 2.63
CA VAL A 200 -2.57 -1.97 1.66
C VAL A 200 -3.86 -1.80 0.86
N GLY A 201 -4.79 -0.97 1.34
CA GLY A 201 -6.08 -0.71 0.72
C GLY A 201 -7.20 -1.69 1.11
N TYR A 202 -7.01 -2.51 2.16
CA TYR A 202 -8.11 -3.35 2.67
C TYR A 202 -9.22 -2.47 3.27
N PRO A 203 -10.50 -2.85 3.15
CA PRO A 203 -11.55 -2.18 3.90
C PRO A 203 -11.36 -2.35 5.42
N VAL A 204 -11.41 -1.24 6.15
CA VAL A 204 -11.46 -1.23 7.61
C VAL A 204 -12.86 -0.82 8.04
N ILE A 205 -13.55 -1.71 8.72
CA ILE A 205 -14.86 -1.45 9.32
C ILE A 205 -14.61 -0.93 10.73
N VAL A 206 -15.06 0.29 10.99
CA VAL A 206 -15.01 0.94 12.29
C VAL A 206 -16.36 0.76 12.96
N CYS A 207 -16.38 0.10 14.12
CA CYS A 207 -17.57 0.03 14.96
C CYS A 207 -17.33 0.80 16.26
N GLY A 208 -18.31 1.62 16.66
CA GLY A 208 -18.23 2.38 17.89
C GLY A 208 -19.60 2.84 18.35
N ILE A 209 -19.64 3.57 19.46
CA ILE A 209 -20.87 4.17 19.97
C ILE A 209 -20.67 5.66 20.21
N SER A 210 -21.70 6.45 19.95
CA SER A 210 -21.76 7.83 20.42
C SER A 210 -22.69 7.94 21.61
N ASP A 211 -22.25 8.63 22.66
CA ASP A 211 -23.07 8.89 23.85
C ASP A 211 -23.98 10.12 23.69
N LYS A 212 -24.79 10.39 24.72
CA LYS A 212 -25.66 11.59 24.78
C LYS A 212 -24.87 12.91 24.74
N CYS A 213 -23.59 12.89 25.08
CA CYS A 213 -22.68 14.04 24.96
C CYS A 213 -22.10 14.17 23.54
N ARG A 214 -22.60 13.39 22.57
CA ARG A 214 -22.18 13.38 21.17
C ARG A 214 -20.70 13.03 21.01
N SER A 215 -20.14 12.31 21.97
CA SER A 215 -18.75 11.85 21.94
C SER A 215 -18.68 10.45 21.39
N PHE A 216 -17.92 10.27 20.31
CA PHE A 216 -17.68 8.96 19.72
C PHE A 216 -16.66 8.17 20.54
N ASN A 217 -17.02 6.93 20.86
CA ASN A 217 -16.20 5.97 21.57
C ASN A 217 -16.01 4.74 20.68
N LEU A 218 -14.76 4.48 20.29
CA LEU A 218 -14.42 3.29 19.52
C LEU A 218 -14.77 2.02 20.31
N MET A 219 -15.31 1.01 19.62
CA MET A 219 -15.51 -0.34 20.18
C MET A 219 -14.53 -1.34 19.54
N THR A 220 -14.49 -1.39 18.22
CA THR A 220 -13.68 -2.38 17.50
C THR A 220 -13.35 -1.88 16.09
N LEU A 221 -12.22 -2.35 15.57
CA LEU A 221 -11.84 -2.20 14.18
C LEU A 221 -11.78 -3.59 13.55
N PHE A 222 -12.42 -3.79 12.40
CA PHE A 222 -12.25 -5.00 11.60
C PHE A 222 -11.53 -4.67 10.31
N ILE A 223 -10.44 -5.34 10.02
CA ILE A 223 -9.79 -5.32 8.71
C ILE A 223 -10.37 -6.50 7.94
N THR A 224 -10.93 -6.25 6.77
CA THR A 224 -11.61 -7.28 5.96
C THR A 224 -10.96 -7.40 4.59
N SER A 225 -11.11 -8.54 3.93
CA SER A 225 -10.64 -8.72 2.55
C SER A 225 -11.52 -7.99 1.52
N GLN A 226 -12.83 -7.89 1.78
CA GLN A 226 -13.84 -7.35 0.85
C GLN A 226 -15.08 -6.84 1.59
N ARG A 227 -15.90 -6.01 0.92
CA ARG A 227 -17.17 -5.48 1.43
C ARG A 227 -18.35 -6.29 0.90
N LEU A 228 -18.47 -7.53 1.37
CA LEU A 228 -19.63 -8.38 1.09
C LEU A 228 -20.54 -8.46 2.30
N GLU A 229 -21.84 -8.58 2.06
CA GLU A 229 -22.86 -8.74 3.12
C GLU A 229 -22.49 -9.85 4.11
N ASP A 230 -22.10 -11.03 3.62
CA ASP A 230 -21.76 -12.15 4.50
C ASP A 230 -20.51 -11.89 5.37
N ILE A 231 -19.58 -11.04 4.91
CA ILE A 231 -18.47 -10.60 5.75
C ILE A 231 -18.97 -9.65 6.83
N TYR A 232 -19.83 -8.69 6.49
CA TYR A 232 -20.45 -7.81 7.48
C TYR A 232 -21.24 -8.58 8.54
N VAL A 233 -22.01 -9.59 8.13
CA VAL A 233 -22.73 -10.49 9.04
C VAL A 233 -21.74 -11.22 9.95
N THR A 234 -20.66 -11.75 9.40
CA THR A 234 -19.65 -12.49 10.16
C THR A 234 -18.98 -11.60 11.21
N VAL A 235 -18.48 -10.42 10.83
CA VAL A 235 -17.79 -9.51 11.77
C VAL A 235 -18.72 -8.99 12.86
N LEU A 236 -19.99 -8.71 12.53
CA LEU A 236 -20.98 -8.29 13.52
C LEU A 236 -21.38 -9.43 14.46
N THR A 237 -21.50 -10.66 13.95
CA THR A 237 -21.76 -11.85 14.77
C THR A 237 -20.62 -12.08 15.77
N GLU A 238 -19.38 -11.96 15.32
CA GLU A 238 -18.20 -12.10 16.18
C GLU A 238 -18.06 -10.93 17.17
N LEU A 239 -18.44 -9.71 16.78
CA LEU A 239 -18.56 -8.59 17.72
C LEU A 239 -19.51 -8.95 18.87
N ARG A 240 -20.72 -9.46 18.58
CA ARG A 240 -21.69 -9.86 19.61
C ARG A 240 -21.15 -10.98 20.49
N ARG A 241 -20.50 -11.98 19.88
CA ARG A 241 -19.89 -13.10 20.60
C ARG A 241 -18.80 -12.64 21.57
N ILE A 242 -17.87 -11.81 21.12
CA ILE A 242 -16.78 -11.30 21.95
C ILE A 242 -17.33 -10.35 23.02
N PHE A 243 -18.30 -9.51 22.67
CA PHE A 243 -18.96 -8.64 23.65
C PHE A 243 -19.59 -9.45 24.79
N ALA A 244 -20.31 -10.54 24.45
CA ALA A 244 -20.92 -11.41 25.45
C ALA A 244 -19.88 -12.09 26.35
N SER A 245 -18.75 -12.52 25.79
CA SER A 245 -17.68 -13.15 26.57
C SER A 245 -17.05 -12.19 27.59
N VAL A 246 -16.92 -10.90 27.26
CA VAL A 246 -16.32 -9.90 28.15
C VAL A 246 -17.30 -9.21 29.10
N SER A 247 -18.60 -9.26 28.78
CA SER A 247 -19.69 -8.59 29.52
C SER A 247 -20.44 -9.52 30.48
N GLY A 248 -19.87 -10.68 30.81
CA GLY A 248 -20.49 -11.64 31.72
C GLY A 248 -21.72 -12.33 31.14
N GLY A 249 -21.72 -12.63 29.83
CA GLY A 249 -22.81 -13.31 29.13
C GLY A 249 -23.91 -12.39 28.59
N ARG A 250 -23.87 -11.09 28.88
CA ARG A 250 -24.85 -10.13 28.36
C ARG A 250 -24.65 -9.93 26.85
N GLN A 251 -25.74 -10.02 26.09
CA GLN A 251 -25.71 -9.74 24.66
C GLN A 251 -25.55 -8.24 24.39
N LEU A 252 -24.88 -7.91 23.29
CA LEU A 252 -24.89 -6.56 22.76
C LEU A 252 -26.28 -6.30 22.16
N VAL A 253 -26.99 -5.31 22.70
CA VAL A 253 -28.30 -4.85 22.23
C VAL A 253 -28.14 -3.41 21.74
N VAL A 254 -28.81 -3.08 20.63
CA VAL A 254 -28.75 -1.75 20.02
C VAL A 254 -30.17 -1.22 19.80
N LYS A 255 -30.40 0.06 20.08
CA LYS A 255 -31.68 0.74 19.78
C LYS A 255 -31.57 1.65 18.55
N PHE A 256 -30.44 2.34 18.42
CA PHE A 256 -30.17 3.24 17.30
C PHE A 256 -28.90 2.79 16.59
N VAL A 257 -28.99 2.58 15.28
CA VAL A 257 -27.85 2.23 14.41
C VAL A 257 -27.67 3.32 13.37
N MET A 258 -26.46 3.84 13.23
CA MET A 258 -26.09 4.80 12.19
C MET A 258 -24.96 4.25 11.32
N ALA A 259 -25.22 4.08 10.03
CA ALA A 259 -24.26 3.51 9.10
C ALA A 259 -24.41 4.14 7.70
N ASP A 260 -23.53 3.75 6.76
CA ASP A 260 -23.62 4.22 5.38
C ASP A 260 -24.89 3.68 4.68
N ALA A 261 -25.32 4.32 3.60
CA ALA A 261 -26.48 3.90 2.80
C ALA A 261 -26.18 2.68 1.90
N GLU A 262 -25.31 1.77 2.35
CA GLU A 262 -24.92 0.57 1.64
C GLU A 262 -25.86 -0.59 2.01
N ALA A 263 -26.56 -1.14 1.02
CA ALA A 263 -27.52 -2.23 1.23
C ALA A 263 -26.91 -3.44 1.97
N ALA A 264 -25.66 -3.80 1.65
CA ALA A 264 -24.96 -4.88 2.33
C ALA A 264 -24.75 -4.63 3.83
N GLN A 265 -24.53 -3.37 4.25
CA GLN A 265 -24.40 -3.02 5.66
C GLN A 265 -25.76 -3.10 6.37
N GLN A 266 -26.80 -2.53 5.76
CA GLN A 266 -28.15 -2.56 6.32
C GLN A 266 -28.65 -4.00 6.48
N ASN A 267 -28.53 -4.81 5.43
CA ASN A 267 -28.94 -6.22 5.46
C ASN A 267 -28.18 -7.01 6.53
N ALA A 268 -26.87 -6.77 6.68
CA ALA A 268 -26.08 -7.44 7.70
C ALA A 268 -26.51 -7.07 9.12
N VAL A 269 -26.77 -5.79 9.38
CA VAL A 269 -27.29 -5.34 10.69
C VAL A 269 -28.66 -5.98 10.97
N VAL A 270 -29.57 -6.01 10.00
CA VAL A 270 -30.88 -6.67 10.14
C VAL A 270 -30.72 -8.16 10.42
N ARG A 271 -29.85 -8.87 9.69
CA ARG A 271 -29.61 -10.31 9.91
C ARG A 271 -29.03 -10.61 11.29
N VAL A 272 -28.16 -9.75 11.82
CA VAL A 272 -27.45 -10.00 13.08
C VAL A 272 -28.17 -9.50 14.32
N PHE A 273 -28.85 -8.35 14.23
CA PHE A 273 -29.53 -7.73 15.36
C PHE A 273 -31.07 -7.82 15.29
N GLY A 274 -31.65 -8.06 14.11
CA GLY A 274 -33.10 -8.00 13.92
C GLY A 274 -33.90 -9.12 14.58
N ALA A 275 -33.24 -10.20 15.02
CA ALA A 275 -33.91 -11.29 15.72
C ALA A 275 -34.29 -10.94 17.17
N ASP A 276 -33.51 -10.08 17.82
CA ASP A 276 -33.61 -9.83 19.27
C ASP A 276 -33.43 -8.36 19.67
N CYS A 277 -33.16 -7.46 18.72
CA CYS A 277 -33.15 -6.01 18.92
C CYS A 277 -34.26 -5.36 18.11
N GLU A 278 -35.12 -4.58 18.77
CA GLU A 278 -36.04 -3.67 18.10
C GLU A 278 -35.34 -2.32 17.90
N PHE A 279 -34.68 -2.14 16.76
CA PHE A 279 -33.82 -0.98 16.49
C PHE A 279 -34.32 -0.12 15.34
N VAL A 280 -33.85 1.13 15.31
CA VAL A 280 -34.03 2.07 14.20
C VAL A 280 -32.69 2.22 13.46
N TYR A 281 -32.72 2.06 12.15
CA TYR A 281 -31.56 2.25 11.28
C TYR A 281 -31.59 3.64 10.64
N TRP A 282 -30.52 4.41 10.84
CA TRP A 282 -30.34 5.74 10.28
C TRP A 282 -29.18 5.75 9.29
N MET A 283 -29.40 6.43 8.16
CA MET A 283 -28.30 6.77 7.26
C MET A 283 -27.43 7.86 7.90
N CYS A 284 -26.11 7.69 7.79
CA CYS A 284 -25.17 8.67 8.29
C CYS A 284 -25.31 10.00 7.54
N PHE A 285 -25.69 11.06 8.26
CA PHE A 285 -25.89 12.40 7.69
C PHE A 285 -24.65 12.93 6.96
N TYR A 286 -23.45 12.64 7.46
CA TYR A 286 -22.20 13.00 6.78
C TYR A 286 -22.09 12.35 5.39
N HIS A 287 -22.44 11.06 5.25
CA HIS A 287 -22.40 10.37 3.96
C HIS A 287 -23.42 10.95 2.99
N VAL A 288 -24.60 11.33 3.46
CA VAL A 288 -25.60 12.04 2.65
C VAL A 288 -25.04 13.37 2.13
N MET A 289 -24.48 14.19 3.03
CA MET A 289 -23.86 15.49 2.67
C MET A 289 -22.69 15.33 1.69
N ALA A 290 -21.80 14.36 1.95
CA ALA A 290 -20.67 14.07 1.09
C ALA A 290 -21.13 13.65 -0.31
N LYS A 291 -22.18 12.82 -0.39
CA LYS A 291 -22.71 12.34 -1.66
C LYS A 291 -23.39 13.44 -2.47
N ILE A 292 -24.16 14.31 -1.81
CA ILE A 292 -24.77 15.48 -2.45
C ILE A 292 -23.68 16.42 -2.96
N HIS A 293 -22.69 16.74 -2.14
CA HIS A 293 -21.58 17.59 -2.56
C HIS A 293 -20.81 17.00 -3.75
N GLU A 294 -20.57 15.68 -3.78
CA GLU A 294 -19.98 15.00 -4.93
C GLU A 294 -20.81 15.19 -6.21
N LYS A 295 -22.15 15.07 -6.10
CA LYS A 295 -23.07 15.21 -7.25
C LYS A 295 -23.24 16.65 -7.72
N LEU A 296 -23.16 17.62 -6.83
CA LEU A 296 -23.29 19.03 -7.18
C LEU A 296 -22.04 19.61 -7.84
N LYS A 297 -20.85 19.00 -7.65
CA LYS A 297 -19.60 19.45 -8.29
C LYS A 297 -19.62 19.44 -9.82
N SER A 298 -20.45 18.60 -10.43
CA SER A 298 -20.52 18.44 -11.90
C SER A 298 -21.58 19.33 -12.56
N VAL A 299 -22.29 20.16 -11.78
CA VAL A 299 -23.33 21.05 -12.31
C VAL A 299 -22.77 22.47 -12.41
N PRO A 300 -22.55 23.01 -13.63
CA PRO A 300 -22.16 24.41 -13.80
C PRO A 300 -23.29 25.35 -13.33
N ASP A 301 -22.93 26.52 -12.81
CA ASP A 301 -23.85 27.65 -12.51
C ASP A 301 -24.79 27.57 -11.29
N ARG A 302 -24.60 26.65 -10.33
CA ARG A 302 -25.30 26.76 -9.03
C ARG A 302 -24.46 27.49 -7.99
N LEU A 303 -25.06 28.49 -7.34
CA LEU A 303 -24.49 29.23 -6.21
C LEU A 303 -23.89 28.23 -5.20
N PRO A 304 -22.56 28.27 -4.95
CA PRO A 304 -21.92 27.41 -3.97
C PRO A 304 -22.44 27.76 -2.56
N GLY A 305 -23.52 27.11 -2.11
CA GLY A 305 -24.10 27.38 -0.80
C GLY A 305 -25.51 26.82 -0.55
N ASP A 306 -26.40 26.81 -1.55
CA ASP A 306 -27.82 26.52 -1.30
C ASP A 306 -28.12 25.04 -1.00
N GLY A 307 -27.44 24.11 -1.67
CA GLY A 307 -27.71 22.67 -1.47
C GLY A 307 -27.40 22.17 -0.06
N GLY A 308 -26.39 22.74 0.59
CA GLY A 308 -26.05 22.40 1.98
C GLY A 308 -27.04 22.98 2.97
N ARG A 309 -27.42 24.25 2.80
CA ARG A 309 -28.38 24.94 3.67
C ARG A 309 -29.75 24.24 3.66
N LEU A 310 -30.28 23.93 2.48
CA LEU A 310 -31.54 23.23 2.33
C LEU A 310 -31.54 21.85 3.02
N LEU A 311 -30.42 21.12 2.98
CA LEU A 311 -30.34 19.83 3.65
C LEU A 311 -30.26 19.95 5.17
N TYR A 312 -29.63 21.01 5.68
CA TYR A 312 -29.68 21.33 7.11
C TYR A 312 -31.09 21.72 7.54
N ASP A 313 -31.80 22.53 6.75
CA ASP A 313 -33.19 22.89 7.04
C ASP A 313 -34.09 21.64 7.10
N LEU A 314 -33.91 20.70 6.15
CA LEU A 314 -34.55 19.39 6.18
C LEU A 314 -34.18 18.58 7.43
N HIS A 315 -32.89 18.51 7.78
CA HIS A 315 -32.45 17.74 8.94
C HIS A 315 -32.99 18.27 10.27
N PHE A 316 -33.22 19.58 10.35
CA PHE A 316 -33.77 20.25 11.53
C PHE A 316 -35.29 20.49 11.43
N ALA A 317 -35.99 19.87 10.48
CA ALA A 317 -37.44 19.94 10.39
C ALA A 317 -38.09 19.49 11.71
N ALA A 318 -39.08 20.27 12.16
CA ALA A 318 -39.73 20.05 13.46
C ALA A 318 -40.63 18.79 13.50
N SER A 319 -41.05 18.29 12.34
CA SER A 319 -41.86 17.09 12.18
C SER A 319 -41.65 16.46 10.79
N GLN A 320 -42.15 15.24 10.62
CA GLN A 320 -42.17 14.56 9.32
C GLN A 320 -42.97 15.35 8.28
N ASP A 321 -44.10 15.95 8.67
CA ASP A 321 -44.93 16.75 7.76
C ASP A 321 -44.17 17.98 7.23
N VAL A 322 -43.44 18.68 8.11
CA VAL A 322 -42.59 19.83 7.74
C VAL A 322 -41.45 19.38 6.82
N TYR A 323 -40.85 18.22 7.12
CA TYR A 323 -39.82 17.64 6.26
C TYR A 323 -40.38 17.35 4.87
N ASP A 324 -41.54 16.69 4.76
CA ASP A 324 -42.15 16.32 3.49
C ASP A 324 -42.55 17.55 2.66
N GLU A 325 -43.07 18.61 3.31
CA GLU A 325 -43.36 19.89 2.66
C GLU A 325 -42.09 20.57 2.11
N GLN A 326 -41.02 20.60 2.91
CA GLN A 326 -39.74 21.15 2.49
C GLN A 326 -39.11 20.35 1.35
N VAL A 327 -39.16 19.00 1.40
CA VAL A 327 -38.69 18.14 0.30
C VAL A 327 -39.45 18.46 -0.97
N ASN A 328 -40.79 18.52 -0.91
CA ASN A 328 -41.60 18.83 -2.07
C ASN A 328 -41.24 20.19 -2.68
N THR A 329 -41.06 21.22 -1.85
CA THR A 329 -40.65 22.56 -2.28
C THR A 329 -39.28 22.56 -2.98
N ILE A 330 -38.32 21.81 -2.45
CA ILE A 330 -36.97 21.68 -3.03
C ILE A 330 -37.02 20.94 -4.37
N LEU A 331 -37.88 19.92 -4.49
CA LEU A 331 -38.00 19.14 -5.72
C LEU A 331 -38.76 19.91 -6.81
N THR A 332 -39.83 20.63 -6.47
CA THR A 332 -40.62 21.42 -7.43
C THR A 332 -39.86 22.62 -7.96
N SER A 333 -39.16 23.36 -7.10
CA SER A 333 -38.29 24.46 -7.53
C SER A 333 -37.17 24.02 -8.49
N ARG A 334 -36.79 22.74 -8.46
CA ARG A 334 -35.76 22.17 -9.35
C ARG A 334 -36.30 21.55 -10.62
N SER A 335 -37.55 21.08 -10.64
CA SER A 335 -38.20 20.61 -11.87
C SER A 335 -38.56 21.76 -12.82
N ASP A 336 -38.81 22.95 -12.28
CA ASP A 336 -39.16 24.14 -13.08
C ASP A 336 -37.91 24.75 -13.75
N GLU A 337 -36.71 24.57 -13.18
CA GLU A 337 -35.42 24.99 -13.79
C GLU A 337 -34.97 24.09 -14.95
N GLU A 338 -35.38 22.82 -15.01
CA GLU A 338 -35.03 21.90 -16.12
C GLU A 338 -35.91 22.09 -17.36
N GLN A 339 -37.01 22.86 -17.25
CA GLN A 339 -37.93 23.16 -18.36
C GLN A 339 -37.66 24.50 -19.06
N MET A 340 -36.62 25.23 -18.64
CA MET A 340 -36.19 26.50 -19.25
C MET A 340 -34.78 26.35 -19.83
#